data_AF-A0A4U0UIU4-F1
#
_entry.id   AF-A0A4U0UIU4-F1
#
_cell.length_a   1.000
_cell.length_b   1.000
_cell.length_c   1.000
_cell.angle_alpha   90.00
_cell.angle_beta   90.00
_cell.angle_gamma   90.00
#
_symmetry.space_group_name_H-M   'P 1'
#
loop_
_entity.id
_entity.type
_entity.pdbx_description
1 polymer ?
#
loop_
_entity_poly.entity_id
_entity_poly.type
_entity_poly.pdbx_seq_one_letter_code
_entity_poly.pdbx_strand_id
1 'polypeptide(L)'
;MCLEFMEAHGNLQCLAWPMEHFFSESGTTASADIAPRVSAVIDTLGRTLVDLRVDAMYSEVGELQSDTSDSQSHSVARRRRRRFIERFASKMTKLTSIKIEGGVPRDERREIIRALHACPLEKIVLIGVTSTVGNTWGKGGEDLRESASHLRMSSLQREDKEAVWIYGPAEPEDISPNFTFEANYGWPAGPTMLNVIAAHHASTVTELKFCGCQGAPALFAPTPLTTPLLSALKHFHNLERLVISLWFSTHFEGSLRDLDVISYWLNSRSPASTALVRVTDEEPEGWEKELKTKYAPDVLAWRITSFLGPLLSEQAKARQGGVNVRASFCLGKYGGIFDVDLNVGRGTLADVCLGFKGPREELEPERRRTKLDGRRWF
;
A
#
# COMPACT_ATOMS: atom_id res chain seq x y z
N MET A 1 -20.34 -3.44 -17.19
CA MET A 1 -21.07 -2.57 -16.25
C MET A 1 -22.54 -2.65 -16.59
N CYS A 2 -23.44 -2.57 -15.61
CA CYS A 2 -24.88 -2.47 -15.89
C CYS A 2 -25.19 -1.07 -16.42
N LEU A 3 -25.33 -0.94 -17.74
CA LEU A 3 -25.44 0.36 -18.40
C LEU A 3 -26.69 1.13 -17.95
N GLU A 4 -27.84 0.45 -17.92
CA GLU A 4 -29.11 1.04 -17.50
C GLU A 4 -29.07 1.57 -16.06
N PHE A 5 -28.40 0.84 -15.16
CA PHE A 5 -28.19 1.31 -13.80
C PHE A 5 -27.40 2.61 -13.79
N MET A 6 -26.28 2.70 -14.51
CA MET A 6 -25.47 3.92 -14.47
C MET A 6 -26.16 5.12 -15.13
N GLU A 7 -26.94 4.89 -16.18
CA GLU A 7 -27.75 5.94 -16.81
C GLU A 7 -28.81 6.49 -15.86
N ALA A 8 -29.44 5.63 -15.06
CA ALA A 8 -30.42 6.04 -14.06
C ALA A 8 -29.82 6.78 -12.85
N HIS A 9 -28.50 6.68 -12.64
CA HIS A 9 -27.80 7.21 -11.46
C HIS A 9 -26.74 8.25 -11.83
N GLY A 10 -27.10 9.28 -12.60
CA GLY A 10 -26.17 10.32 -13.06
C GLY A 10 -25.43 11.09 -11.96
N ASN A 11 -25.92 11.08 -10.71
CA ASN A 11 -25.29 11.73 -9.56
C ASN A 11 -24.43 10.78 -8.71
N LEU A 12 -24.04 9.62 -9.24
CA LEU A 12 -23.20 8.65 -8.53
C LEU A 12 -21.87 9.29 -8.10
N GLN A 13 -21.56 9.20 -6.81
CA GLN A 13 -20.35 9.79 -6.22
C GLN A 13 -19.33 8.75 -5.76
N CYS A 14 -19.77 7.56 -5.37
CA CYS A 14 -18.88 6.46 -5.04
C CYS A 14 -19.23 5.23 -5.86
N LEU A 15 -18.19 4.53 -6.33
CA LEU A 15 -18.36 3.30 -7.09
C LEU A 15 -17.36 2.26 -6.61
N ALA A 16 -17.86 1.08 -6.24
CA ALA A 16 -17.06 -0.11 -6.03
C ALA A 16 -17.41 -1.13 -7.11
N TRP A 17 -16.45 -1.50 -7.97
CA TRP A 17 -16.73 -2.38 -9.09
C TRP A 17 -15.46 -3.12 -9.57
N PRO A 18 -15.56 -4.41 -9.96
CA PRO A 18 -14.41 -5.13 -10.50
C PRO A 18 -13.95 -4.55 -11.83
N MET A 19 -12.63 -4.33 -11.98
CA MET A 19 -12.03 -3.76 -13.19
C MET A 19 -12.42 -4.53 -14.44
N GLU A 20 -12.45 -5.87 -14.33
CA GLU A 20 -12.77 -6.80 -15.41
C GLU A 20 -14.24 -6.75 -15.83
N HIS A 21 -15.09 -6.07 -15.07
CA HIS A 21 -16.53 -6.01 -15.30
C HIS A 21 -17.00 -4.60 -15.72
N PHE A 22 -16.10 -3.64 -15.95
CA PHE A 22 -16.47 -2.34 -16.53
C PHE A 22 -16.94 -2.50 -17.98
N PHE A 23 -16.16 -3.23 -18.79
CA PHE A 23 -16.42 -3.44 -20.21
C PHE A 23 -16.70 -4.91 -20.51
N SER A 24 -17.57 -5.18 -21.48
CA SER A 24 -17.74 -6.52 -22.05
C SER A 24 -16.55 -6.90 -22.96
N GLU A 25 -16.51 -8.14 -23.44
CA GLU A 25 -15.49 -8.62 -24.40
C GLU A 25 -15.45 -7.81 -25.70
N SER A 26 -16.62 -7.53 -26.27
CA SER A 26 -16.79 -6.61 -27.41
C SER A 26 -16.45 -5.17 -26.99
N GLY A 27 -16.73 -4.83 -25.74
CA GLY A 27 -16.70 -3.48 -25.17
C GLY A 27 -17.39 -2.46 -26.07
N THR A 28 -16.68 -1.53 -26.74
CA THR A 28 -17.34 -0.48 -27.55
C THR A 28 -17.64 -0.88 -28.99
N THR A 29 -17.27 -2.09 -29.42
CA THR A 29 -17.79 -2.66 -30.68
C THR A 29 -19.17 -3.29 -30.50
N ALA A 30 -19.78 -3.11 -29.33
CA ALA A 30 -21.22 -3.24 -29.16
C ALA A 30 -21.95 -2.39 -30.23
N SER A 31 -23.17 -2.79 -30.57
CA SER A 31 -24.03 -2.13 -31.55
C SER A 31 -23.89 -0.60 -31.62
N ALA A 32 -24.13 -0.01 -32.80
CA ALA A 32 -24.02 1.42 -33.03
C ALA A 32 -24.83 2.30 -32.03
N ASP A 33 -25.86 1.76 -31.38
CA ASP A 33 -26.67 2.42 -30.34
C ASP A 33 -26.05 2.37 -28.92
N ILE A 34 -25.18 1.40 -28.62
CA ILE A 34 -24.62 1.21 -27.26
C ILE A 34 -23.39 2.08 -27.03
N ALA A 35 -22.51 2.23 -28.02
CA ALA A 35 -21.24 2.94 -27.84
C ALA A 35 -21.41 4.42 -27.41
N PRO A 36 -22.35 5.21 -27.98
CA PRO A 36 -22.58 6.59 -27.54
C PRO A 36 -23.08 6.68 -26.09
N ARG A 37 -23.96 5.74 -25.69
CA ARG A 37 -24.50 5.66 -24.33
C ARG A 37 -23.42 5.37 -23.29
N VAL A 38 -22.53 4.43 -23.60
CA VAL A 38 -21.37 4.13 -22.76
C VAL A 38 -20.47 5.35 -22.61
N SER A 39 -20.20 6.08 -23.71
CA SER A 39 -19.41 7.32 -23.64
C SER A 39 -20.07 8.35 -22.73
N ALA A 40 -21.37 8.58 -22.88
CA ALA A 40 -22.12 9.53 -22.05
C ALA A 40 -22.08 9.17 -20.56
N VAL A 41 -22.19 7.88 -20.22
CA VAL A 41 -22.03 7.39 -18.84
C VAL A 41 -20.62 7.66 -18.32
N ILE A 42 -19.58 7.34 -19.09
CA ILE A 42 -18.19 7.60 -18.70
C ILE A 42 -17.95 9.09 -18.49
N ASP A 43 -18.43 9.94 -19.40
CA ASP A 43 -18.28 11.40 -19.31
C ASP A 43 -19.02 11.99 -18.11
N THR A 44 -20.16 11.40 -17.74
CA THR A 44 -20.93 11.78 -16.56
C THR A 44 -20.17 11.38 -15.30
N LEU A 45 -19.80 10.10 -15.18
CA LEU A 45 -19.03 9.56 -14.04
C LEU A 45 -17.68 10.27 -13.87
N GLY A 46 -17.03 10.65 -14.97
CA GLY A 46 -15.77 11.40 -14.96
C GLY A 46 -15.86 12.76 -14.27
N ARG A 47 -17.07 13.33 -14.20
CA ARG A 47 -17.38 14.61 -13.54
C ARG A 47 -18.10 14.47 -12.20
N THR A 48 -18.53 13.27 -11.81
CA THR A 48 -19.33 13.05 -10.59
C THR A 48 -18.66 12.17 -9.55
N LEU A 49 -17.88 11.17 -9.96
CA LEU A 49 -17.21 10.26 -9.03
C LEU A 49 -16.13 10.95 -8.20
N VAL A 50 -16.17 10.72 -6.90
CA VAL A 50 -15.19 11.21 -5.91
C VAL A 50 -14.48 10.08 -5.17
N ASP A 51 -15.10 8.90 -5.02
CA ASP A 51 -14.50 7.69 -4.43
C ASP A 51 -14.66 6.50 -5.40
N LEU A 52 -13.55 5.88 -5.79
CA LEU A 52 -13.55 4.72 -6.69
C LEU A 52 -12.81 3.58 -6.02
N ARG A 53 -13.42 2.40 -6.03
CA ARG A 53 -12.83 1.16 -5.54
C ARG A 53 -12.88 0.13 -6.64
N VAL A 54 -11.73 -0.40 -6.97
CA VAL A 54 -11.59 -1.38 -8.03
C VAL A 54 -10.75 -2.54 -7.56
N ASP A 55 -11.14 -3.71 -7.99
CA ASP A 55 -10.42 -4.95 -7.74
C ASP A 55 -10.28 -5.79 -9.01
N ALA A 56 -9.38 -6.76 -8.92
CA ALA A 56 -9.29 -7.88 -9.84
C ALA A 56 -9.25 -9.17 -9.02
N MET A 57 -9.51 -10.30 -9.68
CA MET A 57 -9.55 -11.60 -9.03
C MET A 57 -8.30 -11.83 -8.17
N TYR A 58 -8.51 -12.14 -6.89
CA TYR A 58 -7.44 -12.34 -5.93
C TYR A 58 -6.64 -13.61 -6.25
N SER A 59 -5.32 -13.52 -6.09
CA SER A 59 -4.39 -14.65 -6.20
C SER A 59 -3.63 -14.80 -4.88
N GLU A 60 -3.74 -15.97 -4.25
CA GLU A 60 -2.95 -16.29 -3.04
C GLU A 60 -1.44 -16.31 -3.30
N VAL A 61 -1.06 -16.53 -4.55
CA VAL A 61 0.33 -16.55 -4.96
C VAL A 61 0.88 -15.13 -5.00
N GLY A 62 0.06 -14.08 -5.12
CA GLY A 62 0.48 -12.68 -5.17
C GLY A 62 0.35 -12.06 -6.56
N GLU A 63 0.69 -10.78 -6.65
CA GLU A 63 0.48 -9.96 -7.85
C GLU A 63 1.66 -10.02 -8.81
N LEU A 64 1.34 -10.17 -10.10
CA LEU A 64 2.33 -10.09 -11.17
C LEU A 64 2.84 -8.65 -11.36
N GLN A 65 4.07 -8.48 -11.81
CA GLN A 65 4.62 -7.22 -12.32
C GLN A 65 3.84 -6.76 -13.55
N SER A 66 3.59 -7.69 -14.46
CA SER A 66 2.76 -7.49 -15.65
C SER A 66 2.11 -8.81 -16.03
N ASP A 67 0.86 -8.74 -16.47
CA ASP A 67 0.14 -9.90 -16.97
C ASP A 67 0.53 -10.20 -18.43
N THR A 68 1.42 -11.18 -18.61
CA THR A 68 1.86 -11.68 -19.91
C THR A 68 1.24 -13.03 -20.26
N SER A 69 0.20 -13.48 -19.53
CA SER A 69 -0.40 -14.79 -19.79
C SER A 69 -1.03 -14.85 -21.19
N ASP A 70 -0.78 -15.95 -21.88
CA ASP A 70 -1.35 -16.25 -23.20
C ASP A 70 -2.63 -17.10 -23.11
N SER A 71 -3.01 -17.56 -21.91
CA SER A 71 -4.23 -18.33 -21.76
C SER A 71 -5.46 -17.48 -22.08
N GLN A 72 -6.45 -18.07 -22.76
CA GLN A 72 -7.58 -17.33 -23.32
C GLN A 72 -8.35 -16.54 -22.25
N SER A 73 -8.64 -17.14 -21.10
CA SER A 73 -9.35 -16.50 -19.98
C SER A 73 -8.57 -15.30 -19.41
N HIS A 74 -7.27 -15.47 -19.13
CA HIS A 74 -6.42 -14.39 -18.63
C HIS A 74 -6.25 -13.27 -19.67
N SER A 75 -6.17 -13.61 -20.95
CA SER A 75 -6.07 -12.63 -22.03
C SER A 75 -7.32 -11.73 -22.14
N VAL A 76 -8.50 -12.26 -21.82
CA VAL A 76 -9.77 -11.50 -21.81
C VAL A 76 -9.81 -10.59 -20.59
N ALA A 77 -9.54 -11.13 -19.40
CA ALA A 77 -9.47 -10.35 -18.16
C ALA A 77 -8.51 -9.16 -18.29
N ARG A 78 -7.28 -9.41 -18.76
CA ARG A 78 -6.26 -8.40 -19.07
C ARG A 78 -6.79 -7.32 -20.01
N ARG A 79 -7.41 -7.70 -21.13
CA ARG A 79 -7.98 -6.74 -22.10
C ARG A 79 -9.06 -5.86 -21.49
N ARG A 80 -9.90 -6.40 -20.60
CA ARG A 80 -10.96 -5.64 -19.93
C ARG A 80 -10.38 -4.66 -18.90
N ARG A 81 -9.39 -5.08 -18.10
CA ARG A 81 -8.69 -4.20 -17.14
C ARG A 81 -7.96 -3.05 -17.84
N ARG A 82 -7.19 -3.35 -18.90
CA ARG A 82 -6.50 -2.33 -19.70
C ARG A 82 -7.47 -1.34 -20.35
N ARG A 83 -8.61 -1.82 -20.84
CA ARG A 83 -9.68 -0.94 -21.35
C ARG A 83 -10.28 -0.05 -20.27
N PHE A 84 -10.43 -0.55 -19.04
CA PHE A 84 -10.79 0.27 -17.89
C PHE A 84 -9.79 1.41 -17.68
N ILE A 85 -8.50 1.14 -17.70
CA ILE A 85 -7.46 2.16 -17.50
C ILE A 85 -7.53 3.21 -18.61
N GLU A 86 -7.49 2.77 -19.87
CA GLU A 86 -7.41 3.64 -21.04
C GLU A 86 -8.67 4.44 -21.32
N ARG A 87 -9.86 3.92 -20.98
CA ARG A 87 -11.13 4.52 -21.41
C ARG A 87 -12.01 5.01 -20.28
N PHE A 88 -11.85 4.47 -19.07
CA PHE A 88 -12.62 4.89 -17.91
C PHE A 88 -11.76 5.77 -17.00
N ALA A 89 -10.67 5.23 -16.46
CA ALA A 89 -9.83 5.95 -15.50
C ALA A 89 -9.25 7.25 -16.10
N SER A 90 -8.80 7.20 -17.35
CA SER A 90 -8.25 8.37 -18.08
C SER A 90 -9.24 9.52 -18.30
N LYS A 91 -10.54 9.29 -18.10
CA LYS A 91 -11.61 10.30 -18.26
C LYS A 91 -12.06 10.91 -16.93
N MET A 92 -11.53 10.41 -15.81
CA MET A 92 -11.89 10.94 -14.50
C MET A 92 -11.18 12.28 -14.27
N THR A 93 -11.91 13.24 -13.70
CA THR A 93 -11.38 14.58 -13.38
C THR A 93 -11.69 15.04 -11.96
N LYS A 94 -12.64 14.38 -11.28
CA LYS A 94 -13.12 14.78 -9.95
C LYS A 94 -12.75 13.80 -8.83
N LEU A 95 -12.06 12.71 -9.17
CA LEU A 95 -11.77 11.67 -8.18
C LEU A 95 -10.84 12.22 -7.10
N THR A 96 -11.16 12.00 -5.83
CA THR A 96 -10.33 12.39 -4.68
C THR A 96 -9.79 11.18 -3.92
N SER A 97 -10.44 10.02 -4.07
CA SER A 97 -10.08 8.79 -3.38
C SER A 97 -10.13 7.60 -4.34
N ILE A 98 -9.03 6.85 -4.40
CA ILE A 98 -8.93 5.61 -5.16
C ILE A 98 -8.45 4.47 -4.26
N LYS A 99 -9.14 3.33 -4.35
CA LYS A 99 -8.71 2.06 -3.76
C LYS A 99 -8.53 1.02 -4.86
N ILE A 100 -7.34 0.44 -4.93
CA ILE A 100 -6.96 -0.60 -5.88
C ILE A 100 -6.55 -1.84 -5.08
N GLU A 101 -7.30 -2.92 -5.19
CA GLU A 101 -7.08 -4.15 -4.43
C GLU A 101 -7.17 -5.42 -5.28
N GLY A 102 -6.94 -6.57 -4.65
CA GLY A 102 -6.97 -7.86 -5.34
C GLY A 102 -5.77 -8.10 -6.26
N GLY A 103 -5.93 -9.00 -7.23
CA GLY A 103 -4.84 -9.48 -8.08
C GLY A 103 -4.40 -8.54 -9.21
N VAL A 104 -4.60 -7.22 -9.07
CA VAL A 104 -4.25 -6.26 -10.12
C VAL A 104 -2.72 -6.24 -10.31
N PRO A 105 -2.21 -6.49 -11.52
CA PRO A 105 -0.78 -6.42 -11.82
C PRO A 105 -0.16 -5.06 -11.49
N ARG A 106 1.12 -5.03 -11.15
CA ARG A 106 1.80 -3.82 -10.68
C ARG A 106 1.89 -2.74 -11.77
N ASP A 107 2.15 -3.11 -13.01
CA ASP A 107 2.10 -2.19 -14.16
C ASP A 107 0.72 -1.57 -14.31
N GLU A 108 -0.34 -2.37 -14.25
CA GLU A 108 -1.71 -1.88 -14.33
C GLU A 108 -2.06 -0.93 -13.17
N ARG A 109 -1.59 -1.20 -11.94
CA ARG A 109 -1.72 -0.25 -10.81
C ARG A 109 -1.04 1.09 -11.12
N ARG A 110 0.17 1.05 -11.67
CA ARG A 110 0.94 2.25 -12.07
C ARG A 110 0.17 3.03 -13.13
N GLU A 111 -0.34 2.34 -14.15
CA GLU A 111 -1.08 2.96 -15.24
C GLU A 111 -2.42 3.55 -14.78
N ILE A 112 -3.09 2.98 -13.77
CA ILE A 112 -4.26 3.62 -13.14
C ILE A 112 -3.88 4.98 -12.54
N ILE A 113 -2.78 5.06 -11.78
CA ILE A 113 -2.32 6.30 -11.17
C ILE A 113 -1.99 7.37 -12.23
N ARG A 114 -1.30 6.96 -13.30
CA ARG A 114 -0.99 7.84 -14.44
C ARG A 114 -2.25 8.28 -15.20
N ALA A 115 -3.20 7.37 -15.41
CA ALA A 115 -4.47 7.68 -16.08
C ALA A 115 -5.26 8.75 -15.31
N LEU A 116 -5.22 8.68 -13.98
CA LEU A 116 -5.90 9.63 -13.09
C LEU A 116 -5.19 10.98 -12.92
N HIS A 117 -4.17 11.33 -13.73
CA HIS A 117 -3.41 12.58 -13.60
C HIS A 117 -4.25 13.87 -13.51
N ALA A 118 -5.45 13.90 -14.12
CA ALA A 118 -6.34 15.06 -14.08
C ALA A 118 -7.19 15.15 -12.81
N CYS A 119 -7.10 14.15 -11.92
CA CYS A 119 -7.85 14.08 -10.67
C CYS A 119 -7.07 14.69 -9.51
N PRO A 120 -7.72 15.43 -8.60
CA PRO A 120 -7.11 15.91 -7.37
C PRO A 120 -7.10 14.80 -6.30
N LEU A 121 -6.30 13.76 -6.50
CA LEU A 121 -6.26 12.63 -5.57
C LEU A 121 -5.70 13.06 -4.21
N GLU A 122 -6.54 12.96 -3.18
CA GLU A 122 -6.16 13.18 -1.77
C GLU A 122 -5.79 11.85 -1.12
N LYS A 123 -6.42 10.75 -1.54
CA LYS A 123 -6.28 9.43 -0.92
C LYS A 123 -6.01 8.34 -1.93
N ILE A 124 -4.89 7.63 -1.75
CA ILE A 124 -4.49 6.50 -2.59
C ILE A 124 -4.30 5.27 -1.70
N VAL A 125 -5.07 4.22 -1.99
CA VAL A 125 -5.02 2.96 -1.26
C VAL A 125 -4.68 1.82 -2.22
N LEU A 126 -3.50 1.22 -2.04
CA LEU A 126 -3.05 0.06 -2.79
C LEU A 126 -2.93 -1.14 -1.85
N ILE A 127 -3.75 -2.16 -2.09
CA ILE A 127 -3.76 -3.39 -1.29
C ILE A 127 -3.39 -4.58 -2.18
N GLY A 128 -2.48 -5.41 -1.72
CA GLY A 128 -2.11 -6.68 -2.33
C GLY A 128 -1.64 -7.70 -1.29
N VAL A 129 -1.29 -8.89 -1.76
CA VAL A 129 -0.52 -9.88 -1.00
C VAL A 129 0.93 -9.43 -0.91
N THR A 130 1.45 -8.93 -2.03
CA THR A 130 2.80 -8.39 -2.16
C THR A 130 2.82 -6.88 -1.93
N SER A 131 3.98 -6.37 -1.51
CA SER A 131 4.24 -4.95 -1.30
C SER A 131 3.95 -4.15 -2.57
N THR A 132 2.98 -3.23 -2.46
CA THR A 132 2.50 -2.41 -3.57
C THR A 132 3.45 -1.26 -3.94
N VAL A 133 4.41 -0.94 -3.08
CA VAL A 133 5.47 0.06 -3.37
C VAL A 133 6.67 -0.53 -4.11
N GLY A 134 6.82 -1.86 -4.10
CA GLY A 134 7.98 -2.56 -4.67
C GLY A 134 8.45 -3.72 -3.80
N ASN A 135 9.14 -4.68 -4.41
CA ASN A 135 9.68 -5.85 -3.71
C ASN A 135 11.10 -5.57 -3.18
N THR A 136 11.21 -5.41 -1.86
CA THR A 136 12.50 -5.17 -1.19
C THR A 136 13.31 -6.45 -0.97
N TRP A 137 12.75 -7.65 -1.18
CA TRP A 137 13.38 -8.92 -0.79
C TRP A 137 14.11 -9.63 -1.94
N GLY A 138 14.16 -9.03 -3.13
CA GLY A 138 14.78 -9.66 -4.30
C GLY A 138 13.94 -10.80 -4.90
N LYS A 139 14.47 -11.45 -5.95
CA LYS A 139 13.73 -12.50 -6.66
C LYS A 139 13.49 -13.68 -5.74
N GLY A 140 12.25 -14.13 -5.63
CA GLY A 140 11.93 -15.28 -4.78
C GLY A 140 12.28 -15.05 -3.30
N GLY A 141 12.52 -13.80 -2.87
CA GLY A 141 12.92 -13.52 -1.50
C GLY A 141 14.40 -13.71 -1.17
N GLU A 142 15.26 -13.87 -2.17
CA GLU A 142 16.67 -14.22 -2.01
C GLU A 142 17.46 -13.29 -1.08
N ASP A 143 17.15 -11.99 -1.07
CA ASP A 143 17.88 -10.99 -0.28
C ASP A 143 17.54 -11.06 1.23
N LEU A 144 16.51 -11.83 1.63
CA LEU A 144 16.14 -12.08 3.04
C LEU A 144 16.00 -13.58 3.37
N ARG A 145 16.59 -14.45 2.54
CA ARG A 145 16.38 -15.90 2.62
C ARG A 145 16.66 -16.52 4.00
N GLU A 146 17.66 -16.02 4.72
CA GLU A 146 17.99 -16.52 6.06
C GLU A 146 16.91 -16.19 7.10
N SER A 147 16.27 -15.03 6.98
CA SER A 147 15.30 -14.53 7.95
C SER A 147 13.84 -14.86 7.60
N ALA A 148 13.57 -15.22 6.35
CA ALA A 148 12.22 -15.40 5.78
C ALA A 148 11.99 -16.78 5.10
N SER A 149 12.89 -17.75 5.32
CA SER A 149 12.88 -19.08 4.68
C SER A 149 11.56 -19.88 4.77
N HIS A 150 10.72 -19.56 5.77
CA HIS A 150 9.43 -20.20 6.02
C HIS A 150 8.28 -19.61 5.19
N LEU A 151 8.47 -18.47 4.54
CA LEU A 151 7.44 -17.82 3.73
C LEU A 151 7.43 -18.41 2.31
N ARG A 152 6.23 -18.60 1.74
CA ARG A 152 6.11 -18.89 0.30
C ARG A 152 6.45 -17.63 -0.48
N MET A 153 7.68 -17.57 -0.99
CA MET A 153 8.23 -16.37 -1.67
C MET A 153 8.33 -16.51 -3.19
N SER A 154 7.89 -17.64 -3.77
CA SER A 154 8.12 -17.97 -5.20
C SER A 154 7.49 -16.99 -6.20
N SER A 155 6.54 -16.19 -5.76
CA SER A 155 5.87 -15.15 -6.56
C SER A 155 6.56 -13.81 -6.57
N LEU A 156 7.52 -13.58 -5.68
CA LEU A 156 8.23 -12.32 -5.59
C LEU A 156 9.12 -12.13 -6.82
N GLN A 157 8.69 -11.24 -7.70
CA GLN A 157 9.44 -10.89 -8.90
C GLN A 157 10.51 -9.84 -8.58
N ARG A 158 11.61 -9.90 -9.32
CA ARG A 158 12.80 -9.07 -9.13
C ARG A 158 12.53 -7.61 -9.53
N GLU A 159 13.03 -6.66 -8.74
CA GLU A 159 13.15 -5.26 -9.18
C GLU A 159 14.37 -5.05 -10.08
N ASP A 160 14.25 -4.11 -11.02
CA ASP A 160 15.41 -3.56 -11.70
C ASP A 160 16.20 -2.69 -10.71
N LYS A 161 17.30 -3.25 -10.18
CA LYS A 161 18.08 -2.60 -9.12
C LYS A 161 18.66 -1.28 -9.61
N GLU A 162 19.15 -1.21 -10.85
CA GLU A 162 19.75 0.01 -11.41
C GLU A 162 18.70 1.12 -11.55
N ALA A 163 17.54 0.79 -12.11
CA ALA A 163 16.43 1.74 -12.22
C ALA A 163 15.96 2.22 -10.84
N VAL A 164 15.83 1.32 -9.86
CA VAL A 164 15.44 1.70 -8.48
C VAL A 164 16.45 2.67 -7.87
N TRP A 165 17.75 2.45 -8.05
CA TRP A 165 18.79 3.34 -7.54
C TRP A 165 18.81 4.71 -8.24
N ILE A 166 18.54 4.73 -9.55
CA ILE A 166 18.50 5.97 -10.34
C ILE A 166 17.25 6.78 -10.00
N TYR A 167 16.06 6.19 -10.14
CA TYR A 167 14.79 6.92 -10.08
C TYR A 167 14.18 7.00 -8.67
N GLY A 168 14.52 6.08 -7.77
CA GLY A 168 13.99 6.06 -6.41
C GLY A 168 14.28 7.35 -5.61
N PRO A 169 15.55 7.78 -5.48
CA PRO A 169 15.91 9.00 -4.76
C PRO A 169 15.77 10.29 -5.59
N ALA A 170 15.64 10.16 -6.91
CA ALA A 170 15.48 11.27 -7.83
C ALA A 170 14.21 12.08 -7.53
N GLU A 171 14.25 13.37 -7.86
CA GLU A 171 13.07 14.21 -7.85
C GLU A 171 12.08 13.68 -8.90
N PRO A 172 10.77 13.57 -8.58
CA PRO A 172 9.76 13.17 -9.54
C PRO A 172 9.74 14.13 -10.73
N GLU A 173 9.58 13.60 -11.94
CA GLU A 173 9.48 14.42 -13.14
C GLU A 173 8.20 15.25 -13.13
N ASP A 174 8.31 16.53 -13.48
CA ASP A 174 7.16 17.40 -13.64
C ASP A 174 6.28 16.95 -14.80
N ILE A 175 4.98 16.83 -14.52
CA ILE A 175 4.00 16.49 -15.54
C ILE A 175 3.71 17.72 -16.40
N SER A 176 3.92 17.59 -17.71
CA SER A 176 3.61 18.64 -18.69
C SER A 176 2.16 19.14 -18.52
N PRO A 177 1.90 20.46 -18.58
CA PRO A 177 0.53 20.99 -18.58
C PRO A 177 -0.36 20.44 -19.70
N ASN A 178 0.25 19.97 -20.79
CA ASN A 178 -0.42 19.35 -21.93
C ASN A 178 -0.29 17.82 -21.93
N PHE A 179 -0.04 17.22 -20.75
CA PHE A 179 0.09 15.77 -20.63
C PHE A 179 -1.16 15.08 -21.18
N THR A 180 -0.92 14.14 -22.10
CA THR A 180 -1.95 13.25 -22.62
C THR A 180 -1.59 11.85 -22.16
N PHE A 181 -2.52 11.20 -21.46
CA PHE A 181 -2.30 9.85 -20.98
C PHE A 181 -2.18 8.87 -22.16
N GLU A 182 -1.04 8.20 -22.24
CA GLU A 182 -0.82 7.03 -23.08
C GLU A 182 -0.33 5.87 -22.19
N ALA A 183 -1.05 4.76 -22.27
CA ALA A 183 -0.78 3.59 -21.46
C ALA A 183 0.54 2.92 -21.90
N ASN A 184 1.39 2.61 -20.92
CA ASN A 184 2.62 1.86 -21.15
C ASN A 184 2.63 0.63 -20.23
N TYR A 185 2.17 -0.51 -20.76
CA TYR A 185 2.12 -1.76 -20.01
C TYR A 185 3.46 -2.51 -20.06
N GLY A 186 3.68 -3.35 -19.06
CA GLY A 186 4.97 -3.95 -18.76
C GLY A 186 5.65 -3.25 -17.58
N TRP A 187 6.80 -3.80 -17.19
CA TRP A 187 7.61 -3.28 -16.09
C TRP A 187 9.03 -2.95 -16.58
N PRO A 188 9.18 -2.00 -17.52
CA PRO A 188 10.50 -1.59 -17.99
C PRO A 188 11.29 -0.92 -16.87
N ALA A 189 12.60 -0.86 -17.03
CA ALA A 189 13.48 -0.03 -16.21
C ALA A 189 12.97 1.43 -16.22
N GLY A 190 12.64 1.97 -15.05
CA GLY A 190 12.04 3.30 -14.95
C GLY A 190 11.67 3.69 -13.52
N PRO A 191 10.90 4.78 -13.36
CA PRO A 191 10.44 5.27 -12.07
C PRO A 191 9.70 4.22 -11.23
N THR A 192 9.99 4.21 -9.93
CA THR A 192 9.32 3.33 -8.96
C THR A 192 7.85 3.72 -8.79
N MET A 193 7.01 2.82 -8.27
CA MET A 193 5.59 3.11 -8.02
C MET A 193 5.40 4.41 -7.22
N LEU A 194 6.20 4.59 -6.16
CA LEU A 194 6.05 5.76 -5.30
C LEU A 194 6.53 7.05 -5.96
N ASN A 195 7.58 6.98 -6.80
CA ASN A 195 8.01 8.11 -7.61
C ASN A 195 6.91 8.51 -8.61
N VAL A 196 6.27 7.54 -9.28
CA VAL A 196 5.13 7.81 -10.19
C VAL A 196 3.94 8.45 -9.45
N ILE A 197 3.60 7.96 -8.25
CA ILE A 197 2.55 8.58 -7.44
C ILE A 197 2.93 10.03 -7.10
N ALA A 198 4.19 10.26 -6.73
CA ALA A 198 4.66 11.59 -6.37
C ALA A 198 4.62 12.56 -7.57
N ALA A 199 5.09 12.14 -8.75
CA ALA A 199 5.10 12.94 -9.97
C ALA A 199 3.70 13.46 -10.33
N HIS A 200 2.68 12.61 -10.20
CA HIS A 200 1.33 12.97 -10.59
C HIS A 200 0.50 13.62 -9.47
N HIS A 201 0.72 13.26 -8.20
CA HIS A 201 -0.26 13.52 -7.12
C HIS A 201 0.34 14.04 -5.81
N ALA A 202 1.66 14.26 -5.71
CA ALA A 202 2.29 14.68 -4.44
C ALA A 202 1.69 15.97 -3.85
N SER A 203 1.24 16.89 -4.71
CA SER A 203 0.68 18.18 -4.32
C SER A 203 -0.70 18.09 -3.67
N THR A 204 -1.47 17.03 -3.92
CA THR A 204 -2.85 16.89 -3.41
C THR A 204 -2.99 15.79 -2.36
N VAL A 205 -2.10 14.79 -2.36
CA VAL A 205 -2.21 13.63 -1.49
C VAL A 205 -2.02 13.98 -0.01
N THR A 206 -2.99 13.58 0.80
CA THR A 206 -3.00 13.66 2.26
C THR A 206 -2.98 12.29 2.93
N GLU A 207 -3.42 11.22 2.24
CA GLU A 207 -3.46 9.86 2.78
C GLU A 207 -2.92 8.83 1.77
N LEU A 208 -1.85 8.12 2.18
CA LEU A 208 -1.31 6.97 1.45
C LEU A 208 -1.51 5.68 2.25
N LYS A 209 -1.94 4.62 1.57
CA LYS A 209 -2.04 3.27 2.16
C LYS A 209 -1.44 2.22 1.24
N PHE A 210 -0.41 1.55 1.72
CA PHE A 210 0.29 0.47 1.03
C PHE A 210 0.24 -0.80 1.88
N CYS A 211 -0.64 -1.73 1.51
CA CYS A 211 -0.80 -2.99 2.23
C CYS A 211 -0.35 -4.16 1.36
N GLY A 212 0.46 -5.03 1.94
CA GLY A 212 1.02 -6.22 1.28
C GLY A 212 2.33 -6.62 1.94
N CYS A 213 2.32 -7.74 2.65
CA CYS A 213 3.41 -8.11 3.57
C CYS A 213 4.57 -8.82 2.86
N GLN A 214 4.30 -9.53 1.76
CA GLN A 214 5.38 -10.19 1.00
C GLN A 214 6.19 -9.14 0.24
N GLY A 215 7.52 -9.12 0.41
CA GLY A 215 8.37 -8.11 -0.22
C GLY A 215 8.35 -6.74 0.49
N ALA A 216 7.63 -6.61 1.61
CA ALA A 216 7.50 -5.36 2.35
C ALA A 216 8.83 -4.93 3.00
N PRO A 217 9.08 -3.63 3.20
CA PRO A 217 10.28 -3.16 3.87
C PRO A 217 10.55 -3.88 5.20
N ALA A 218 11.75 -4.43 5.34
CA ALA A 218 12.16 -5.15 6.54
C ALA A 218 12.66 -4.18 7.62
N LEU A 219 11.92 -4.07 8.72
CA LEU A 219 12.17 -3.09 9.79
C LEU A 219 13.50 -3.32 10.52
N PHE A 220 13.87 -4.58 10.78
CA PHE A 220 15.09 -4.92 11.54
C PHE A 220 16.31 -5.19 10.67
N ALA A 221 16.11 -5.44 9.37
CA ALA A 221 17.17 -5.78 8.43
C ALA A 221 16.81 -5.21 7.04
N PRO A 222 16.76 -3.88 6.89
CA PRO A 222 16.38 -3.26 5.63
C PRO A 222 17.40 -3.63 4.54
N THR A 223 16.90 -4.03 3.38
CA THR A 223 17.75 -4.33 2.22
C THR A 223 18.18 -3.05 1.52
N PRO A 224 19.23 -3.07 0.67
CA PRO A 224 19.67 -1.87 -0.05
C PRO A 224 18.60 -1.22 -0.94
N LEU A 225 17.58 -1.96 -1.38
CA LEU A 225 16.47 -1.43 -2.18
C LEU A 225 15.43 -0.66 -1.35
N THR A 226 15.43 -0.85 -0.03
CA THR A 226 14.40 -0.33 0.86
C THR A 226 14.32 1.19 0.84
N THR A 227 15.47 1.86 1.05
CA THR A 227 15.51 3.33 1.05
C THR A 227 15.13 3.90 -0.31
N PRO A 228 15.76 3.51 -1.45
CA PRO A 228 15.37 4.03 -2.77
C PRO A 228 13.88 3.85 -3.11
N LEU A 229 13.26 2.72 -2.76
CA LEU A 229 11.83 2.48 -3.03
C LEU A 229 10.89 3.39 -2.23
N LEU A 230 11.33 3.89 -1.09
CA LEU A 230 10.54 4.74 -0.19
C LEU A 230 10.94 6.22 -0.23
N SER A 231 12.08 6.56 -0.83
CA SER A 231 12.63 7.92 -0.86
C SER A 231 11.66 8.99 -1.38
N ALA A 232 10.74 8.63 -2.27
CA ALA A 232 9.77 9.56 -2.82
C ALA A 232 8.73 10.07 -1.79
N LEU A 233 8.64 9.45 -0.59
CA LEU A 233 7.80 9.94 0.52
C LEU A 233 8.10 11.41 0.90
N LYS A 234 9.33 11.89 0.65
CA LYS A 234 9.76 13.25 1.00
C LYS A 234 9.01 14.36 0.23
N HIS A 235 8.43 14.02 -0.91
CA HIS A 235 7.75 14.96 -1.80
C HIS A 235 6.27 15.20 -1.43
N PHE A 236 5.68 14.36 -0.57
CA PHE A 236 4.28 14.51 -0.16
C PHE A 236 4.15 15.52 0.98
N HIS A 237 4.23 16.80 0.65
CA HIS A 237 4.21 17.90 1.62
C HIS A 237 2.88 18.01 2.38
N ASN A 238 1.80 17.50 1.82
CA ASN A 238 0.45 17.48 2.39
C ASN A 238 0.09 16.15 3.08
N LEU A 239 1.01 15.19 3.13
CA LEU A 239 0.77 13.88 3.75
C LEU A 239 0.44 14.00 5.24
N GLU A 240 -0.77 13.66 5.64
CA GLU A 240 -1.21 13.58 7.02
C GLU A 240 -1.16 12.16 7.55
N ARG A 241 -1.37 11.18 6.66
CA ARG A 241 -1.47 9.78 7.03
C ARG A 241 -0.75 8.84 6.07
N LEU A 242 0.11 8.00 6.63
CA LEU A 242 0.76 6.90 5.94
C LEU A 242 0.38 5.58 6.61
N VAL A 243 -0.23 4.65 5.88
CA VAL A 243 -0.37 3.26 6.31
C VAL A 243 0.54 2.40 5.44
N ILE A 244 1.42 1.63 6.06
CA ILE A 244 2.39 0.81 5.33
C ILE A 244 2.57 -0.55 6.00
N SER A 245 2.55 -1.62 5.21
CA SER A 245 3.00 -2.93 5.67
C SER A 245 4.51 -2.91 5.87
N LEU A 246 4.96 -3.35 7.04
CA LEU A 246 6.36 -3.61 7.34
C LEU A 246 6.52 -5.07 7.71
N TRP A 247 7.72 -5.60 7.53
CA TRP A 247 8.05 -6.96 7.92
C TRP A 247 9.19 -6.97 8.94
N PHE A 248 9.19 -7.96 9.82
CA PHE A 248 10.35 -8.31 10.62
C PHE A 248 10.35 -9.81 10.90
N SER A 249 11.53 -10.37 11.11
CA SER A 249 11.65 -11.77 11.53
C SER A 249 11.44 -11.90 13.03
N THR A 250 10.77 -12.95 13.47
CA THR A 250 10.69 -13.40 14.87
C THR A 250 11.58 -14.63 15.11
N HIS A 251 12.48 -14.96 14.19
CA HIS A 251 13.39 -16.10 14.36
C HIS A 251 14.39 -15.82 15.47
N PHE A 252 14.47 -16.73 16.42
CA PHE A 252 15.46 -16.73 17.49
C PHE A 252 15.91 -18.16 17.78
N GLU A 253 17.22 -18.37 17.85
CA GLU A 253 17.87 -19.67 18.14
C GLU A 253 17.26 -20.84 17.34
N GLY A 254 17.11 -20.65 16.03
CA GLY A 254 16.64 -21.70 15.10
C GLY A 254 15.13 -21.96 15.10
N SER A 255 14.34 -21.13 15.79
CA SER A 255 12.88 -21.29 15.91
C SER A 255 12.13 -20.00 15.63
N LEU A 256 10.95 -20.10 15.00
CA LEU A 256 10.02 -18.99 14.81
C LEU A 256 9.27 -18.72 16.13
N ARG A 257 9.25 -17.46 16.58
CA ARG A 257 8.71 -17.06 17.91
C ARG A 257 7.49 -16.14 17.83
N ASP A 258 6.72 -16.22 16.75
CA ASP A 258 5.53 -15.37 16.53
C ASP A 258 4.58 -15.34 17.73
N LEU A 259 4.23 -16.50 18.28
CA LEU A 259 3.29 -16.61 19.40
C LEU A 259 3.84 -15.98 20.67
N ASP A 260 5.15 -16.03 20.89
CA ASP A 260 5.80 -15.44 22.05
C ASP A 260 5.78 -13.91 21.94
N VAL A 261 6.05 -13.36 20.76
CA VAL A 261 5.94 -11.93 20.47
C VAL A 261 4.51 -11.43 20.65
N ILE A 262 3.53 -12.14 20.07
CA ILE A 262 2.10 -11.80 20.21
C ILE A 262 1.69 -11.83 21.69
N SER A 263 2.04 -12.90 22.41
CA SER A 263 1.72 -13.04 23.84
C SER A 263 2.35 -11.91 24.67
N TYR A 264 3.59 -11.52 24.35
CA TYR A 264 4.27 -10.42 25.00
C TYR A 264 3.53 -9.08 24.81
N TRP A 265 3.04 -8.79 23.60
CA TRP A 265 2.24 -7.59 23.34
C TRP A 265 0.88 -7.62 24.03
N LEU A 266 0.18 -8.74 24.02
CA LEU A 266 -1.12 -8.87 24.69
C LEU A 266 -0.98 -8.73 26.21
N ASN A 267 0.07 -9.33 26.79
CA ASN A 267 0.33 -9.27 28.23
C ASN A 267 0.76 -7.87 28.69
N SER A 268 1.64 -7.20 27.95
CA SER A 268 2.10 -5.83 28.29
C SER A 268 0.98 -4.79 28.32
N ARG A 269 -0.16 -5.08 27.68
CA ARG A 269 -1.33 -4.20 27.62
C ARG A 269 -2.43 -4.55 28.62
N SER A 270 -2.43 -5.76 29.18
CA SER A 270 -3.50 -6.21 30.06
C SER A 270 -3.16 -5.87 31.51
N PRO A 271 -3.91 -4.96 32.17
CA PRO A 271 -3.71 -4.68 33.60
C PRO A 271 -4.07 -5.88 34.49
N ALA A 272 -4.77 -6.88 33.93
CA ALA A 272 -5.10 -8.14 34.59
C ALA A 272 -4.09 -9.26 34.27
N SER A 273 -3.04 -8.98 33.47
CA SER A 273 -2.03 -9.99 33.18
C SER A 273 -1.30 -10.39 34.45
N THR A 274 -1.42 -11.65 34.83
CA THR A 274 -0.63 -12.29 35.90
C THR A 274 0.66 -12.89 35.35
N ALA A 275 1.06 -12.52 34.12
CA ALA A 275 2.37 -12.91 33.60
C ALA A 275 3.40 -12.44 34.61
N LEU A 276 4.12 -13.39 35.22
CA LEU A 276 5.08 -13.12 36.27
C LEU A 276 6.16 -12.20 35.68
N VAL A 277 6.02 -10.90 35.91
CA VAL A 277 7.09 -9.95 35.64
C VAL A 277 8.18 -10.34 36.61
N ARG A 278 9.23 -10.97 36.08
CA ARG A 278 10.43 -11.28 36.86
C ARG A 278 11.02 -9.95 37.31
N VAL A 279 10.70 -9.54 38.54
CA VAL A 279 11.32 -8.39 39.21
C VAL A 279 12.63 -8.89 39.79
N THR A 280 13.66 -9.00 38.94
CA THR A 280 15.03 -9.27 39.36
C THR A 280 15.93 -8.15 38.86
N ASP A 281 16.94 -7.80 39.65
CA ASP A 281 17.95 -6.79 39.29
C ASP A 281 18.94 -7.30 38.21
N GLU A 282 18.80 -8.55 37.78
CA GLU A 282 19.60 -9.15 36.71
C GLU A 282 19.20 -8.60 35.33
N GLU A 283 20.19 -8.30 34.49
CA GLU A 283 19.92 -7.91 33.11
C GLU A 283 19.24 -9.06 32.36
N PRO A 284 18.19 -8.79 31.56
CA PRO A 284 17.53 -9.81 30.77
C PRO A 284 18.52 -10.39 29.74
N GLU A 285 18.51 -11.71 29.60
CA GLU A 285 19.34 -12.45 28.64
C GLU A 285 18.48 -13.25 27.64
N GLY A 286 19.12 -13.74 26.58
CA GLY A 286 18.48 -14.59 25.56
C GLY A 286 17.21 -13.97 24.97
N TRP A 287 16.14 -14.77 24.90
CA TRP A 287 14.87 -14.35 24.31
C TRP A 287 14.16 -13.22 25.07
N GLU A 288 14.32 -13.14 26.40
CA GLU A 288 13.75 -12.05 27.18
C GLU A 288 14.37 -10.70 26.81
N LYS A 289 15.71 -10.69 26.60
CA LYS A 289 16.42 -9.51 26.10
C LYS A 289 15.90 -9.11 24.72
N GLU A 290 15.73 -10.06 23.83
CA GLU A 290 15.20 -9.83 22.47
C GLU A 290 13.80 -9.24 22.48
N LEU A 291 12.88 -9.79 23.28
CA LEU A 291 11.53 -9.24 23.48
C LEU A 291 11.58 -7.77 23.91
N LYS A 292 12.37 -7.45 24.93
CA LYS A 292 12.50 -6.08 25.47
C LYS A 292 13.19 -5.12 24.49
N THR A 293 14.20 -5.57 23.74
CA THR A 293 15.06 -4.68 22.93
C THR A 293 14.69 -4.59 21.44
N LYS A 294 13.79 -5.46 20.96
CA LYS A 294 13.28 -5.42 19.59
C LYS A 294 11.77 -5.29 19.49
N TYR A 295 11.02 -5.97 20.36
CA TYR A 295 9.57 -6.12 20.21
C TYR A 295 8.75 -5.32 21.23
N ALA A 296 9.37 -4.69 22.23
CA ALA A 296 8.66 -3.82 23.16
C ALA A 296 7.90 -2.72 22.39
N PRO A 297 6.64 -2.40 22.78
CA PRO A 297 5.82 -1.46 22.04
C PRO A 297 6.47 -0.10 21.77
N ASP A 298 7.13 0.47 22.77
CA ASP A 298 7.88 1.73 22.70
C ASP A 298 9.12 1.61 21.83
N VAL A 299 9.84 0.48 21.91
CA VAL A 299 10.99 0.19 21.05
C VAL A 299 10.56 0.05 19.59
N LEU A 300 9.44 -0.63 19.30
CA LEU A 300 8.88 -0.70 17.96
C LEU A 300 8.51 0.68 17.43
N ALA A 301 7.80 1.48 18.23
CA ALA A 301 7.43 2.84 17.85
C ALA A 301 8.66 3.71 17.54
N TRP A 302 9.71 3.61 18.36
CA TRP A 302 10.99 4.28 18.13
C TRP A 302 11.65 3.79 16.83
N ARG A 303 11.74 2.47 16.60
CA ARG A 303 12.34 1.91 15.38
C ARG A 303 11.59 2.33 14.12
N ILE A 304 10.26 2.29 14.14
CA ILE A 304 9.43 2.74 13.01
C ILE A 304 9.67 4.23 12.73
N THR A 305 9.77 5.05 13.79
CA THR A 305 10.05 6.49 13.67
C THR A 305 11.42 6.73 13.05
N SER A 306 12.47 6.07 13.55
CA SER A 306 13.83 6.18 13.02
C SER A 306 13.95 5.66 11.58
N PHE A 307 13.13 4.67 11.21
CA PHE A 307 13.12 4.07 9.89
C PHE A 307 12.38 4.92 8.85
N LEU A 308 11.16 5.38 9.16
CA LEU A 308 10.33 6.12 8.21
C LEU A 308 10.50 7.64 8.29
N GLY A 309 10.81 8.19 9.46
CA GLY A 309 10.92 9.64 9.68
C GLY A 309 11.83 10.35 8.68
N PRO A 310 13.07 9.86 8.45
CA PRO A 310 13.99 10.48 7.49
C PRO A 310 13.49 10.45 6.04
N LEU A 311 12.51 9.60 5.72
CA LEU A 311 11.93 9.46 4.39
C LEU A 311 10.71 10.37 4.19
N LEU A 312 10.10 10.85 5.28
CA LEU A 312 8.92 11.72 5.22
C LEU A 312 9.30 13.17 4.95
N SER A 313 8.37 13.91 4.34
CA SER A 313 8.56 15.32 4.07
C SER A 313 8.79 16.15 5.35
N GLU A 314 9.82 17.01 5.36
CA GLU A 314 10.08 17.94 6.47
C GLU A 314 8.90 18.87 6.73
N GLN A 315 8.24 19.34 5.67
CA GLN A 315 7.05 20.18 5.79
C GLN A 315 5.89 19.43 6.44
N ALA A 316 5.71 18.15 6.08
CA ALA A 316 4.66 17.33 6.66
C ALA A 316 4.90 17.05 8.15
N LYS A 317 6.14 16.71 8.50
CA LYS A 317 6.55 16.45 9.89
C LYS A 317 6.52 17.70 10.77
N ALA A 318 6.65 18.89 10.20
CA ALA A 318 6.62 20.16 10.94
C ALA A 318 5.21 20.61 11.33
N ARG A 319 4.14 20.00 10.79
CA ARG A 319 2.76 20.32 11.16
C ARG A 319 2.46 19.92 12.59
N GLN A 320 1.46 20.57 13.19
CA GLN A 320 0.96 20.18 14.51
C GLN A 320 0.46 18.72 14.46
N GLY A 321 1.01 17.88 15.34
CA GLY A 321 0.72 16.45 15.37
C GLY A 321 1.51 15.60 14.36
N GLY A 322 2.35 16.21 13.52
CA GLY A 322 3.21 15.51 12.56
C GLY A 322 2.44 14.66 11.55
N VAL A 323 3.08 13.59 11.07
CA VAL A 323 2.47 12.60 10.16
C VAL A 323 2.00 11.39 10.96
N ASN A 324 0.72 11.01 10.82
CA ASN A 324 0.20 9.79 11.40
C ASN A 324 0.66 8.57 10.58
N VAL A 325 1.54 7.75 11.17
CA VAL A 325 2.05 6.53 10.57
C VAL A 325 1.38 5.33 11.22
N ARG A 326 0.82 4.44 10.41
CA ARG A 326 0.38 3.11 10.83
C ARG A 326 1.28 2.08 10.17
N ALA A 327 2.15 1.48 10.95
CA ALA A 327 2.92 0.31 10.53
C ALA A 327 2.09 -0.95 10.80
N SER A 328 1.90 -1.76 9.76
CA SER A 328 1.14 -3.00 9.83
C SER A 328 2.04 -4.21 9.64
N PHE A 329 1.90 -5.20 10.51
CA PHE A 329 2.71 -6.42 10.56
C PHE A 329 1.81 -7.64 10.45
N CYS A 330 2.24 -8.64 9.69
CA CYS A 330 1.58 -9.94 9.62
C CYS A 330 2.41 -10.95 10.42
N LEU A 331 1.85 -11.46 11.52
CA LEU A 331 2.49 -12.44 12.40
C LEU A 331 1.58 -13.65 12.63
N GLY A 332 2.21 -14.80 12.87
CA GLY A 332 1.53 -16.03 13.24
C GLY A 332 1.11 -16.87 12.04
N LYS A 333 0.92 -18.17 12.31
CA LYS A 333 0.61 -19.20 11.31
C LYS A 333 -0.70 -18.96 10.52
N TYR A 334 -1.58 -18.11 11.03
CA TYR A 334 -2.85 -17.73 10.40
C TYR A 334 -2.90 -16.27 9.91
N GLY A 335 -1.78 -15.54 9.97
CA GLY A 335 -1.68 -14.17 9.44
C GLY A 335 -2.42 -13.11 10.26
N GLY A 336 -2.24 -13.13 11.60
CA GLY A 336 -2.75 -12.07 12.46
C GLY A 336 -2.13 -10.72 12.08
N ILE A 337 -2.98 -9.73 11.81
CA ILE A 337 -2.54 -8.37 11.48
C ILE A 337 -2.45 -7.55 12.76
N PHE A 338 -1.26 -7.06 13.04
CA PHE A 338 -0.95 -6.19 14.17
C PHE A 338 -0.49 -4.83 13.68
N ASP A 339 -0.99 -3.77 14.29
CA ASP A 339 -0.65 -2.40 13.91
C ASP A 339 -0.05 -1.62 15.07
N VAL A 340 0.94 -0.79 14.76
CA VAL A 340 1.40 0.31 15.60
C VAL A 340 1.01 1.61 14.91
N ASP A 341 0.13 2.39 15.54
CA ASP A 341 -0.21 3.75 15.11
C ASP A 341 0.67 4.73 15.89
N LEU A 342 1.39 5.62 15.22
CA LEU A 342 2.23 6.63 15.84
C LEU A 342 2.22 7.95 15.06
N ASN A 343 2.68 9.03 15.70
CA ASN A 343 2.80 10.34 15.09
C ASN A 343 4.29 10.70 14.96
N VAL A 344 4.78 10.85 13.73
CA VAL A 344 6.17 11.27 13.46
C VAL A 344 6.23 12.78 13.30
N GLY A 345 6.96 13.44 14.20
CA GLY A 345 7.19 14.88 14.16
C GLY A 345 8.64 15.23 13.86
N ARG A 346 8.86 16.48 13.45
CA ARG A 346 10.21 17.04 13.26
C ARG A 346 10.81 17.39 14.62
N GLY A 347 11.95 16.80 14.97
CA GLY A 347 12.74 17.19 16.13
C GLY A 347 13.93 18.09 15.78
N THR A 348 14.67 18.53 16.79
CA THR A 348 15.84 19.41 16.63
C THR A 348 17.07 18.68 16.09
N LEU A 349 17.28 17.44 16.51
CA LEU A 349 18.45 16.61 16.16
C LEU A 349 18.08 15.39 15.30
N ALA A 350 16.88 14.87 15.48
CA ALA A 350 16.33 13.72 14.76
C ALA A 350 14.81 13.79 14.77
N ASP A 351 14.16 13.01 13.92
CA ASP A 351 12.70 12.85 13.97
C ASP A 351 12.26 12.18 15.27
N VAL A 352 11.10 12.58 15.76
CA VAL A 352 10.59 12.18 17.08
C VAL A 352 9.23 11.51 16.98
N CYS A 353 9.03 10.51 17.84
CA CYS A 353 7.71 9.93 18.07
C CYS A 353 6.95 10.83 19.04
N LEU A 354 5.93 11.53 18.55
CA LEU A 354 5.07 12.41 19.36
C LEU A 354 4.09 11.62 20.24
N GLY A 355 3.91 10.33 19.96
CA GLY A 355 3.03 9.41 20.67
C GLY A 355 2.71 8.19 19.82
N PHE A 356 2.37 7.07 20.46
CA PHE A 356 2.01 5.84 19.77
C PHE A 356 0.92 5.05 20.50
N LYS A 357 0.26 4.14 19.77
CA LYS A 357 -0.71 3.17 20.25
C LYS A 357 -0.49 1.83 19.55
N GLY A 358 -0.45 0.76 20.34
CA GLY A 358 -0.24 -0.62 19.88
C GLY A 358 1.12 -1.18 20.27
N PRO A 359 1.48 -2.39 19.82
CA PRO A 359 0.80 -3.20 18.79
C PRO A 359 -0.64 -3.59 19.14
N ARG A 360 -1.56 -3.50 18.16
CA ARG A 360 -2.99 -3.84 18.28
C ARG A 360 -3.46 -4.76 17.19
N GLU A 361 -4.31 -5.71 17.53
CA GLU A 361 -4.94 -6.56 16.51
C GLU A 361 -5.93 -5.77 15.65
N GLU A 362 -5.99 -6.09 14.36
CA GLU A 362 -6.93 -5.49 13.41
C GLU A 362 -8.40 -5.65 13.84
N LEU A 363 -8.73 -6.74 14.54
CA LEU A 363 -10.09 -7.09 14.96
C LEU A 363 -10.50 -6.52 16.33
N GLU A 364 -9.64 -5.73 16.99
CA GLU A 364 -10.01 -5.08 18.26
C GLU A 364 -11.30 -4.24 18.10
N PRO A 365 -12.29 -4.37 19.02
CA PRO A 365 -13.63 -3.79 18.83
C PRO A 365 -13.65 -2.30 18.49
N GLU A 366 -12.85 -1.49 19.16
CA GLU A 366 -12.77 -0.03 18.91
C GLU A 366 -12.24 0.28 17.51
N ARG A 367 -11.22 -0.48 17.04
CA ARG A 367 -10.64 -0.30 15.71
C ARG A 367 -11.61 -0.75 14.63
N ARG A 368 -12.25 -1.91 14.84
CA ARG A 368 -13.30 -2.41 13.94
C ARG A 368 -14.43 -1.40 13.80
N ARG A 369 -14.89 -0.82 14.91
CA ARG A 369 -15.93 0.21 14.92
C ARG A 369 -15.49 1.46 14.16
N THR A 370 -14.33 2.03 14.49
CA THR A 370 -13.76 3.20 13.78
C THR A 370 -13.63 2.95 12.27
N LYS A 371 -13.21 1.74 11.87
CA LYS A 371 -13.10 1.34 10.47
C LYS A 371 -14.45 1.24 9.78
N LEU A 372 -15.50 0.77 10.46
CA LEU A 372 -16.85 0.68 9.91
C LEU A 372 -17.51 2.06 9.80
N ASP A 373 -17.35 2.89 10.82
CA ASP A 373 -17.93 4.24 10.88
C ASP A 373 -17.31 5.18 9.83
N GLY A 374 -16.01 5.02 9.55
CA GLY A 374 -15.29 5.81 8.56
C GLY A 374 -15.40 5.32 7.10
N ARG A 375 -16.11 4.21 6.83
CA ARG A 375 -16.29 3.73 5.46
C ARG A 375 -17.34 4.60 4.77
N ARG A 376 -16.95 5.20 3.65
CA ARG A 376 -17.90 5.71 2.66
C ARG A 376 -18.50 4.49 1.96
N TRP A 377 -19.79 4.29 2.10
CA TRP A 377 -20.52 3.19 1.45
C TRP A 377 -21.29 3.73 0.25
N PHE A 378 -21.59 2.83 -0.68
CA PHE A 378 -22.75 2.91 -1.54
C PHE A 378 -23.62 1.70 -1.23
#